data_AF-A0A258BAN2-F1
#
_entry.id   AF-A0A258BAN2-F1
#
_cell.length_a   1.000
_cell.length_b   1.000
_cell.length_c   1.000
_cell.angle_alpha   90.00
_cell.angle_beta   90.00
_cell.angle_gamma   90.00
#
_symmetry.space_group_name_H-M   'P 1'
#
loop_
_entity.id
_entity.type
_entity.pdbx_description
1 polymer ?
#
loop_
_entity_poly.entity_id
_entity_poly.type
_entity_poly.pdbx_seq_one_letter_code
_entity_poly.pdbx_strand_id
1 'polypeptide(L)'
;MLSKTHKNMPGLLVCLVIAMSTNFLSDNYGGPQLLYALLIGLSLHFLYLNETVKPGIDFCAKTVLRLGVALLGIRITFSDISAIGINTALIVIFAVAATVCLGYYLAKFLKLSPDFGLIAGGS
;
A
#
# COMPACT_ATOMS: atom_id res chain seq x y z
N MET A 1 -21.96 -18.38 14.19
CA MET A 1 -20.79 -17.47 14.02
C MET A 1 -19.57 -18.14 13.36
N LEU A 2 -19.56 -19.47 13.11
CA LEU A 2 -18.44 -20.22 12.54
C LEU A 2 -18.46 -20.43 11.00
N SER A 3 -19.53 -20.05 10.28
CA SER A 3 -19.66 -20.34 8.84
C SER A 3 -19.08 -19.26 7.91
N LYS A 4 -18.93 -18.00 8.38
CA LYS A 4 -18.42 -16.89 7.55
C LYS A 4 -16.91 -16.99 7.24
N THR A 5 -16.14 -17.69 8.06
CA THR A 5 -14.69 -17.85 7.88
C THR A 5 -14.33 -18.75 6.70
N HIS A 6 -15.17 -19.74 6.39
CA HIS A 6 -14.89 -20.71 5.33
C HIS A 6 -15.02 -20.13 3.91
N LYS A 7 -15.71 -18.99 3.75
CA LYS A 7 -15.89 -18.34 2.44
C LYS A 7 -14.70 -17.43 2.05
N ASN A 8 -13.94 -16.93 3.02
CA ASN A 8 -12.82 -15.99 2.77
C ASN A 8 -11.46 -16.70 2.70
N MET A 9 -11.38 -17.93 3.20
CA MET A 9 -10.19 -18.76 3.23
C MET A 9 -9.51 -18.95 1.86
N PRO A 10 -10.23 -19.19 0.74
CA PRO A 10 -9.56 -19.39 -0.55
C PRO A 10 -8.87 -18.12 -1.06
N GLY A 11 -9.47 -16.94 -0.88
CA GLY A 11 -8.84 -15.68 -1.29
C GLY A 11 -7.63 -15.28 -0.45
N LEU A 12 -7.66 -15.58 0.86
CA LEU A 12 -6.51 -15.36 1.75
C LEU A 12 -5.33 -16.27 1.36
N LEU A 13 -5.60 -17.54 1.06
CA LEU A 13 -4.57 -18.52 0.67
C LEU A 13 -3.90 -18.12 -0.64
N VAL A 14 -4.68 -17.62 -1.62
CA VAL A 14 -4.14 -17.06 -2.87
C VAL A 14 -3.24 -15.86 -2.59
N CYS A 15 -3.69 -14.88 -1.80
CA CYS A 15 -2.85 -13.72 -1.44
C CYS A 15 -1.55 -14.13 -0.74
N LEU A 16 -1.61 -15.15 0.13
CA LEU A 16 -0.45 -15.66 0.86
C LEU A 16 0.55 -16.35 -0.08
N VAL A 17 0.06 -17.18 -1.01
CA VAL A 17 0.90 -17.84 -2.02
C VAL A 17 1.56 -16.80 -2.93
N ILE A 18 0.83 -15.76 -3.36
CA ILE A 18 1.39 -14.65 -4.14
C ILE A 18 2.49 -13.95 -3.34
N ALA A 19 2.23 -13.62 -2.08
CA ALA A 19 3.20 -12.93 -1.22
C ALA A 19 4.48 -13.75 -1.01
N MET A 20 4.37 -15.07 -0.82
CA MET A 20 5.55 -15.94 -0.73
C MET A 20 6.29 -16.04 -2.06
N SER A 21 5.56 -16.17 -3.17
CA SER A 21 6.15 -16.26 -4.51
C SER A 21 6.93 -14.99 -4.87
N THR A 22 6.41 -13.81 -4.51
CA THR A 22 7.04 -12.52 -4.83
C THR A 22 8.26 -12.24 -3.97
N ASN A 23 8.25 -12.63 -2.69
CA ASN A 23 9.45 -12.57 -1.84
C ASN A 23 10.56 -13.44 -2.43
N PHE A 24 10.25 -14.71 -2.74
CA PHE A 24 11.23 -15.62 -3.33
C PHE A 24 11.78 -15.09 -4.66
N LEU A 25 10.92 -14.52 -5.51
CA LEU A 25 11.36 -13.96 -6.79
C LEU A 25 12.22 -12.71 -6.61
N SER A 26 11.89 -11.84 -5.64
CA SER A 26 12.67 -10.63 -5.34
C SER A 26 14.05 -10.96 -4.78
N ASP A 27 14.15 -11.95 -3.88
CA ASP A 27 15.43 -12.38 -3.31
C ASP A 27 16.38 -12.99 -4.36
N ASN A 28 15.83 -13.72 -5.34
CA ASN A 28 16.63 -14.37 -6.38
C ASN A 28 16.97 -13.45 -7.57
N TYR A 29 16.08 -12.51 -7.94
CA TYR A 29 16.26 -11.66 -9.12
C TYR A 29 16.58 -10.19 -8.81
N GLY A 30 16.62 -9.79 -7.53
CA GLY A 30 17.06 -8.46 -7.09
C GLY A 30 16.14 -7.29 -7.49
N GLY A 31 15.00 -7.56 -8.12
CA GLY A 31 14.04 -6.53 -8.53
C GLY A 31 13.12 -6.08 -7.39
N PRO A 32 12.44 -4.92 -7.53
CA PRO A 32 11.52 -4.41 -6.52
C PRO A 32 10.35 -5.37 -6.27
N GLN A 33 10.26 -5.91 -5.06
CA GLN A 33 9.23 -6.88 -4.64
C GLN A 33 7.80 -6.43 -4.97
N LEU A 34 7.53 -5.14 -4.82
CA LEU A 34 6.21 -4.56 -5.11
C LEU A 34 5.81 -4.70 -6.58
N LEU A 35 6.76 -4.52 -7.51
CA LEU A 35 6.49 -4.65 -8.94
C LEU A 35 6.15 -6.09 -9.30
N TYR A 36 6.91 -7.07 -8.77
CA TYR A 36 6.59 -8.49 -8.97
C TYR A 36 5.23 -8.85 -8.37
N ALA A 37 4.88 -8.33 -7.19
CA ALA A 37 3.57 -8.55 -6.59
C ALA A 37 2.43 -7.96 -7.42
N LEU A 38 2.61 -6.75 -7.95
CA LEU A 38 1.63 -6.12 -8.84
C LEU A 38 1.48 -6.88 -10.15
N LEU A 39 2.58 -7.30 -10.78
CA LEU A 39 2.56 -8.08 -12.01
C LEU A 39 1.86 -9.43 -11.82
N ILE A 40 2.25 -10.19 -10.79
CA ILE A 40 1.62 -11.48 -10.47
C ILE A 40 0.14 -11.28 -10.11
N GLY A 41 -0.19 -10.26 -9.34
CA GLY A 41 -1.58 -9.92 -9.00
C GLY A 41 -2.43 -9.56 -10.22
N LEU A 42 -1.88 -8.81 -11.18
CA LEU A 42 -2.54 -8.48 -12.44
C LEU A 42 -2.74 -9.72 -13.32
N SER A 43 -1.73 -10.59 -13.41
CA SER A 43 -1.85 -11.87 -14.12
C SER A 43 -2.91 -12.78 -13.52
N LEU A 44 -3.07 -12.76 -12.20
CA LEU A 44 -4.08 -13.54 -11.46
C LEU A 44 -5.44 -12.85 -11.35
N HIS A 45 -5.68 -11.76 -12.09
CA HIS A 45 -6.95 -11.03 -12.05
C HIS A 45 -8.18 -11.90 -12.38
N PHE A 46 -8.02 -12.96 -13.20
CA PHE A 46 -9.10 -13.91 -13.49
C PHE A 46 -9.64 -14.61 -12.22
N LEU A 47 -8.81 -14.78 -11.19
CA LEU A 47 -9.23 -15.36 -9.92
C LEU A 47 -10.11 -14.40 -9.11
N TYR A 48 -9.92 -13.09 -9.31
CA TYR A 48 -10.78 -12.05 -8.77
C TYR A 48 -12.17 -12.03 -9.43
N LEU A 49 -12.37 -12.60 -10.63
CA LEU A 49 -13.72 -12.71 -11.20
C LEU A 49 -14.59 -13.78 -10.51
N ASN A 50 -13.99 -14.73 -9.80
CA ASN A 50 -14.73 -15.78 -9.09
C ASN A 50 -15.34 -15.28 -7.77
N GLU A 51 -16.67 -15.39 -7.65
CA GLU A 51 -17.49 -15.01 -6.48
C GLU A 51 -16.99 -15.64 -5.15
N THR A 52 -16.36 -16.81 -5.22
CA THR A 52 -15.84 -17.53 -4.05
C THR A 52 -14.54 -16.93 -3.51
N VAL A 53 -13.73 -16.28 -4.34
CA VAL A 53 -12.37 -15.81 -3.99
C VAL A 53 -12.34 -14.30 -3.73
N LYS A 54 -13.21 -13.53 -4.40
CA LYS A 54 -13.43 -12.09 -4.17
C LYS A 54 -13.45 -11.66 -2.71
N PRO A 55 -14.27 -12.25 -1.81
CA PRO A 55 -14.40 -11.76 -0.45
C PRO A 55 -13.11 -11.92 0.37
N GLY A 56 -12.26 -12.90 0.04
CA GLY A 56 -10.95 -13.07 0.69
C GLY A 56 -9.91 -12.05 0.22
N ILE A 57 -9.92 -11.70 -1.07
CA ILE A 57 -9.02 -10.68 -1.64
C ILE A 57 -9.38 -9.29 -1.08
N ASP A 58 -10.67 -8.94 -1.05
CA ASP A 58 -11.15 -7.66 -0.49
C ASP A 58 -10.81 -7.52 1.00
N PHE A 59 -10.90 -8.61 1.75
CA PHE A 59 -10.49 -8.62 3.16
C PHE A 59 -8.99 -8.33 3.32
N CYS A 60 -8.14 -8.92 2.49
CA CYS A 60 -6.70 -8.63 2.50
C CYS A 60 -6.42 -7.17 2.14
N ALA A 61 -7.04 -6.67 1.06
CA ALA A 61 -6.84 -5.32 0.56
C ALA A 61 -7.29 -4.23 1.55
N LYS A 62 -8.33 -4.47 2.34
CA LYS A 62 -8.86 -3.46 3.29
C LYS A 62 -8.38 -3.67 4.71
N THR A 63 -8.47 -4.88 5.24
CA THR A 63 -8.17 -5.17 6.63
C THR A 63 -6.68 -5.40 6.81
N VAL A 64 -6.09 -6.36 6.11
CA VAL A 64 -4.67 -6.71 6.28
C VAL A 64 -3.78 -5.54 5.89
N LEU A 65 -4.06 -4.87 4.77
CA LEU A 65 -3.28 -3.70 4.34
C LEU A 65 -3.35 -2.55 5.36
N ARG A 66 -4.54 -2.23 5.89
CA ARG A 66 -4.69 -1.16 6.89
C ARG A 66 -4.00 -1.51 8.20
N LEU A 67 -4.07 -2.78 8.61
CA LEU A 67 -3.37 -3.28 9.80
C LEU A 67 -1.85 -3.19 9.59
N GLY A 68 -1.38 -3.54 8.39
CA GLY A 68 0.02 -3.38 7.97
C GLY A 68 0.48 -1.92 8.05
N VAL A 69 -0.25 -0.99 7.44
CA VAL A 69 0.09 0.45 7.46
C VAL A 69 0.04 1.01 8.89
N ALA A 70 -0.92 0.61 9.72
CA ALA A 70 -0.99 1.02 11.11
C ALA A 70 0.23 0.53 11.91
N LEU A 71 0.63 -0.73 11.74
CA LEU A 71 1.84 -1.28 12.35
C LEU A 71 3.11 -0.59 11.84
N LEU A 72 3.18 -0.30 10.53
CA LEU A 72 4.31 0.39 9.92
C LEU A 72 4.47 1.80 10.50
N GLY A 73 3.37 2.55 10.65
CA GLY A 73 3.37 3.87 11.27
C GLY A 73 3.82 3.84 12.74
N ILE A 74 3.38 2.83 13.50
CA ILE A 74 3.84 2.61 14.88
C ILE A 74 5.36 2.33 14.90
N ARG A 75 5.86 1.45 14.03
CA ARG A 75 7.28 1.08 13.94
C ARG A 75 8.17 2.27 13.60
N ILE A 76 7.75 3.11 12.66
CA ILE A 76 8.42 4.35 12.27
C ILE A 76 8.41 5.33 13.44
N THR A 77 7.24 5.58 14.05
CA THR A 77 7.10 6.51 15.18
C THR A 77 8.04 6.16 16.33
N PHE A 78 8.12 4.88 16.73
CA PHE A 78 9.04 4.43 17.77
C PHE A 78 10.52 4.58 17.37
N SER A 79 10.86 4.26 16.12
CA SER A 79 12.22 4.42 15.60
C SER A 79 12.65 5.89 15.59
N ASP A 80 11.80 6.78 15.10
CA ASP A 80 12.09 8.20 14.92
C ASP A 80 12.12 8.96 16.25
N ILE A 81 11.24 8.59 17.21
CA ILE A 81 11.27 9.14 18.57
C ILE A 81 12.56 8.77 19.30
N SER A 82 13.08 7.56 19.09
CA SER A 82 14.32 7.12 19.75
C SER A 82 15.56 7.84 19.23
N ALA A 83 15.54 8.32 17.99
CA ALA A 83 16.71 8.88 17.34
C ALA A 83 16.76 10.43 17.42
N ILE A 84 15.64 11.13 17.22
CA ILE A 84 15.68 12.56 16.84
C ILE A 84 14.49 13.41 17.40
N GLY A 85 13.42 12.78 17.90
CA GLY A 85 12.39 13.38 18.79
C GLY A 85 11.53 14.51 18.21
N ILE A 86 12.07 15.71 17.99
CA ILE A 86 11.36 16.92 17.52
C ILE A 86 11.82 17.37 16.14
N ASN A 87 13.09 17.15 15.78
CA ASN A 87 13.63 17.61 14.51
C ASN A 87 13.05 16.82 13.32
N THR A 88 12.83 15.50 13.46
CA THR A 88 12.17 14.69 12.42
C THR A 88 10.74 15.15 12.15
N ALA A 89 9.98 15.49 13.19
CA ALA A 89 8.60 15.94 13.03
C ALA A 89 8.53 17.26 12.23
N LEU A 90 9.41 18.23 12.54
CA LEU A 90 9.49 19.49 11.79
C LEU A 90 9.91 19.28 10.33
N ILE A 91 10.91 18.42 10.08
CA ILE A 91 11.36 18.09 8.72
C ILE A 91 10.24 17.42 7.92
N VAL A 92 9.51 16.48 8.49
CA VAL A 92 8.39 15.81 7.82
C VAL A 92 7.26 16.79 7.51
N ILE A 93 6.88 17.64 8.47
CA ILE A 93 5.84 18.67 8.24
C ILE A 93 6.27 19.62 7.12
N PHE A 94 7.52 20.11 7.16
CA PHE A 94 8.03 21.02 6.14
C PHE A 94 8.15 20.34 4.77
N ALA A 95 8.64 19.10 4.72
CA ALA A 95 8.76 18.33 3.49
C ALA A 95 7.38 18.05 2.87
N VAL A 96 6.41 17.58 3.66
CA VAL A 96 5.04 17.34 3.18
C VAL A 96 4.39 18.64 2.73
N ALA A 97 4.51 19.72 3.50
CA ALA A 97 3.97 21.03 3.11
C ALA A 97 4.61 21.54 1.82
N ALA A 98 5.93 21.39 1.67
CA ALA A 98 6.65 21.78 0.45
C ALA A 98 6.21 20.94 -0.75
N THR A 99 6.12 19.61 -0.61
CA THR A 99 5.68 18.70 -1.68
C THR A 99 4.23 18.98 -2.10
N VAL A 100 3.32 19.19 -1.15
CA VAL A 100 1.91 19.54 -1.44
C VAL A 100 1.81 20.91 -2.11
N CYS A 101 2.54 21.93 -1.61
CA CYS A 101 2.58 23.25 -2.24
C CYS A 101 3.15 23.19 -3.66
N LEU A 102 4.23 22.43 -3.88
CA LEU A 102 4.82 22.25 -5.22
C LEU A 102 3.84 21.53 -6.15
N GLY A 103 3.22 20.43 -5.69
CA GLY A 103 2.22 19.68 -6.45
C GLY A 103 1.03 20.54 -6.87
N TYR A 104 0.53 21.36 -5.94
CA TYR A 104 -0.53 22.33 -6.23
C TYR A 104 -0.10 23.39 -7.25
N TYR A 105 1.11 23.96 -7.09
CA TYR A 105 1.62 25.00 -8.00
C TYR A 105 1.87 24.45 -9.41
N LEU A 106 2.40 23.23 -9.50
CA LEU A 106 2.69 22.55 -10.77
C LEU A 106 1.41 22.15 -11.49
N ALA A 107 0.39 21.68 -10.77
CA ALA A 107 -0.93 21.39 -11.34
C ALA A 107 -1.65 22.65 -11.84
N LYS A 108 -1.51 23.77 -11.12
CA LYS A 108 -2.01 25.08 -11.56
C LYS A 108 -1.29 25.55 -12.82
N PHE A 109 0.02 25.33 -12.93
CA PHE A 109 0.80 25.67 -14.13
C PHE A 109 0.40 24.80 -15.34
N LEU A 110 0.06 23.53 -15.10
CA LEU A 110 -0.42 22.60 -16.12
C LEU A 110 -1.90 22.76 -16.51
N LYS A 111 -2.64 23.72 -15.94
CA LYS A 111 -4.09 23.96 -16.19
C LYS A 111 -4.98 22.72 -15.95
N LEU A 112 -4.54 21.79 -15.11
CA LEU A 112 -5.34 20.64 -14.72
C LEU A 112 -6.24 21.02 -13.53
N SER A 113 -7.44 20.43 -13.45
CA SER A 113 -8.39 20.69 -12.36
C SER A 113 -7.71 20.56 -10.99
N PRO A 114 -7.94 21.49 -10.04
CA PRO A 114 -7.21 21.56 -8.77
C PRO A 114 -7.29 20.27 -7.93
N ASP A 115 -8.31 19.43 -8.16
CA ASP A 115 -8.45 18.11 -7.54
C ASP A 115 -7.30 17.16 -7.92
N PHE A 116 -6.81 17.18 -9.16
CA PHE A 116 -5.68 16.34 -9.57
C PHE A 116 -4.36 16.80 -8.95
N GLY A 117 -4.19 18.11 -8.75
CA GLY A 117 -2.98 18.67 -8.14
C GLY A 117 -2.83 18.35 -6.66
N LEU A 118 -3.96 18.33 -5.94
CA LEU A 118 -4.00 17.92 -4.54
C LEU A 118 -3.76 16.41 -4.38
N ILE A 119 -4.30 15.58 -5.28
CA ILE A 119 -4.09 14.12 -5.21
C ILE A 119 -2.64 13.76 -5.60
N ALA A 120 -2.05 14.41 -6.61
CA ALA A 120 -0.66 14.16 -7.03
C ALA A 120 0.39 14.71 -6.06
N GLY A 121 0.11 15.81 -5.36
CA GLY A 121 1.03 16.37 -4.35
C GLY A 121 0.97 15.66 -3.00
N GLY A 122 -0.08 14.88 -2.74
CA GLY A 122 -0.27 14.13 -1.49
C GLY A 122 -0.01 12.62 -1.59
N SER A 123 0.35 12.09 -2.77
CA SER A 123 0.63 10.66 -3.05
C SER A 123 2.11 10.33 -3.07
#